data_AF-A0AAU7J7B6-F1
#
_entry.id   AF-A0AAU7J7B6-F1
#
_cell.length_a   1.000
_cell.length_b   1.000
_cell.length_c   1.000
_cell.angle_alpha   90.00
_cell.angle_beta   90.00
_cell.angle_gamma   90.00
#
_symmetry.space_group_name_H-M   'P 1'
#
loop_
_entity.id
_entity.type
_entity.pdbx_description
1 polymer ?
#
loop_
_entity_poly.entity_id
_entity_poly.type
_entity_poly.pdbx_seq_one_letter_code
_entity_poly.pdbx_strand_id
1 'polypeptide(L)'
;MKKIIALALLAVAVGAVVGIRHAGNEEPEYIQSAEIRVGSYLTSDYGGVACSSKKINDRRWELDCTHQARGKTFQFAVYPSEKAPYGVARSFYLEALNDDAKQSAEQGLMRYLQINTHAG
;
A
#
# COMPACT_ATOMS: atom_id res chain seq x y z
N MET A 1 42.77 -0.89 23.90
CA MET A 1 42.42 0.15 24.89
C MET A 1 41.96 1.41 24.16
N LYS A 2 41.09 2.18 24.83
CA LYS A 2 40.51 3.49 24.49
C LYS A 2 39.19 3.50 23.69
N LYS A 3 38.13 3.66 24.48
CA LYS A 3 36.77 4.08 24.11
C LYS A 3 36.81 5.54 23.65
N ILE A 4 36.12 5.91 22.58
CA ILE A 4 35.56 7.25 22.42
C ILE A 4 34.21 7.09 21.70
N ILE A 5 33.14 7.18 22.49
CA ILE A 5 31.76 7.21 22.02
C ILE A 5 31.51 8.65 21.58
N ALA A 6 31.38 8.87 20.27
CA ALA A 6 30.91 10.14 19.73
C ALA A 6 29.43 9.97 19.34
N LEU A 7 28.52 10.39 20.24
CA LEU A 7 27.13 10.64 19.91
C LEU A 7 27.09 11.87 18.99
N ALA A 8 26.87 11.66 17.69
CA ALA A 8 26.52 12.72 16.77
C ALA A 8 25.00 12.70 16.54
N LEU A 9 24.37 13.82 16.88
CA LEU A 9 22.95 14.13 16.73
C LEU A 9 22.47 13.84 15.29
N LEU A 10 21.66 12.80 15.12
CA LEU A 10 20.86 12.63 13.92
C LEU A 10 19.63 13.52 14.04
N ALA A 11 19.73 14.72 13.49
CA ALA A 11 18.57 15.51 13.13
C ALA A 11 17.78 14.72 12.08
N VAL A 12 16.74 14.00 12.52
CA VAL A 12 15.79 13.38 11.61
C VAL A 12 14.97 14.53 11.03
N ALA A 13 15.44 15.06 9.90
CA ALA A 13 14.61 15.87 9.03
C ALA A 13 13.43 14.99 8.63
N VAL A 14 12.26 15.24 9.22
CA VAL A 14 11.00 14.64 8.79
C VAL A 14 10.64 15.32 7.46
N GLY A 15 11.36 14.91 6.41
CA GLY A 15 10.94 15.15 5.05
C GLY A 15 9.66 14.36 4.85
N ALA A 16 8.52 15.04 4.89
CA ALA A 16 7.32 14.53 4.28
C ALA A 16 7.64 14.36 2.80
N VAL A 17 8.11 13.17 2.42
CA VAL A 17 8.19 12.77 1.02
C VAL A 17 6.76 12.51 0.60
N VAL A 18 6.07 13.59 0.23
CA VAL A 18 4.93 13.49 -0.68
C VAL A 18 5.50 12.74 -1.88
N GLY A 19 5.05 11.50 -2.08
CA GLY A 19 5.53 10.63 -3.15
C GLY A 19 5.55 11.41 -4.46
N ILE A 20 6.75 11.73 -4.94
CA ILE A 20 6.94 12.41 -6.21
C ILE A 20 6.54 11.41 -7.27
N ARG A 21 5.27 11.48 -7.71
CA ARG A 21 4.76 10.69 -8.83
C ARG A 21 5.58 11.04 -10.06
N HIS A 22 6.40 10.11 -10.53
CA HIS A 22 6.98 10.21 -11.86
C HIS A 22 5.84 10.02 -12.85
N ALA A 23 5.36 11.15 -13.40
CA ALA A 23 4.32 11.25 -14.42
C ALA A 23 4.79 10.69 -15.77
N GLY A 24 5.12 9.40 -15.83
CA GLY A 24 5.69 8.74 -17.01
C GLY A 24 4.98 7.47 -17.46
N ASN A 25 3.97 6.98 -16.73
CA ASN A 25 3.09 5.91 -17.18
C ASN A 25 1.65 6.41 -17.09
N GLU A 26 0.86 6.18 -18.13
CA GLU A 26 -0.59 6.39 -18.15
C GLU A 26 -1.27 5.43 -17.15
N GLU A 27 -1.08 5.70 -15.87
CA GLU A 27 -1.66 4.93 -14.78
C GLU A 27 -3.19 4.96 -14.91
N PRO A 28 -3.86 3.81 -15.04
CA PRO A 28 -5.31 3.79 -15.15
C PRO A 28 -5.99 4.35 -13.90
N GLU A 29 -7.13 5.01 -14.08
CA GLU A 29 -7.90 5.65 -12.99
C GLU A 29 -8.23 4.71 -11.82
N TYR A 30 -8.47 3.42 -12.10
CA TYR A 30 -8.74 2.42 -11.06
C TYR A 30 -7.54 2.17 -10.13
N ILE A 31 -6.32 2.38 -10.61
CA ILE A 31 -5.10 2.26 -9.79
C ILE A 31 -5.00 3.43 -8.81
N GLN A 32 -5.23 4.65 -9.30
CA GLN A 32 -5.25 5.83 -8.44
C GLN A 32 -6.37 5.73 -7.39
N SER A 33 -7.54 5.25 -7.79
CA SER A 33 -8.66 4.97 -6.90
C SER A 33 -8.29 3.95 -5.82
N ALA A 34 -7.58 2.88 -6.18
CA ALA A 34 -7.10 1.86 -5.25
C ALA A 34 -6.09 2.46 -4.25
N GLU A 35 -5.09 3.21 -4.73
CA GLU A 35 -4.08 3.82 -3.86
C GLU A 35 -4.69 4.76 -2.83
N ILE A 36 -5.59 5.67 -3.25
CA ILE A 36 -6.27 6.61 -2.36
C ILE A 36 -7.12 5.85 -1.33
N ARG A 37 -7.87 4.84 -1.76
CA ARG A 37 -8.79 4.13 -0.87
C ARG A 37 -8.06 3.24 0.13
N VAL A 38 -7.13 2.42 -0.34
CA VAL A 38 -6.32 1.53 0.51
C VAL A 38 -5.49 2.37 1.48
N GLY A 39 -4.81 3.41 1.00
CA GLY A 39 -4.01 4.29 1.85
C GLY A 39 -4.84 4.98 2.93
N SER A 40 -6.03 5.48 2.59
CA SER A 40 -6.95 6.10 3.56
C SER A 40 -7.44 5.11 4.61
N TYR A 41 -7.76 3.87 4.23
CA TYR A 41 -8.27 2.87 5.16
C TYR A 41 -7.18 2.31 6.07
N LEU A 42 -6.00 2.00 5.52
CA LEU A 42 -4.83 1.64 6.31
C LEU A 42 -4.46 2.76 7.29
N THR A 43 -4.56 4.03 6.88
CA THR A 43 -4.28 5.17 7.76
C THR A 43 -5.20 5.20 8.99
N SER A 44 -6.47 4.81 8.83
CA SER A 44 -7.43 4.74 9.93
C SER A 44 -7.02 3.73 11.01
N ASP A 45 -6.45 2.59 10.62
CA ASP A 45 -6.18 1.48 11.54
C ASP A 45 -4.72 1.45 12.03
N TYR A 46 -3.78 1.86 11.17
CA TYR A 46 -2.34 1.76 11.42
C TYR A 46 -1.67 3.10 11.69
N GLY A 47 -2.29 4.22 11.33
CA GLY A 47 -1.64 5.52 11.25
C GLY A 47 -1.04 5.76 9.86
N GLY A 48 -0.41 6.92 9.65
CA GLY A 48 0.04 7.37 8.32
C GLY A 48 0.86 6.32 7.56
N VAL A 49 0.35 5.91 6.40
CA VAL A 49 1.04 5.00 5.46
C VAL A 49 1.45 5.73 4.20
N ALA A 50 2.57 5.31 3.59
CA ALA A 50 2.99 5.76 2.27
C ALA A 50 2.69 4.66 1.26
N CYS A 51 1.86 4.97 0.25
CA CYS A 51 1.48 4.02 -0.79
C CYS A 51 2.06 4.43 -2.15
N SER A 52 2.41 3.44 -2.96
CA SER A 52 2.85 3.62 -4.35
C SER A 52 2.42 2.45 -5.20
N SER A 53 2.02 2.72 -6.44
CA SER A 53 1.68 1.70 -7.42
C SER A 53 2.88 1.42 -8.34
N LYS A 54 2.95 0.20 -8.89
CA LYS A 54 3.90 -0.17 -9.96
C LYS A 54 3.24 -1.12 -10.95
N LYS A 55 3.46 -0.88 -12.25
CA LYS A 55 3.06 -1.81 -13.31
C LYS A 55 4.05 -2.97 -13.35
N ILE A 56 3.58 -4.19 -13.13
CA ILE A 56 4.41 -5.40 -13.23
C ILE A 56 4.43 -5.92 -14.66
N ASN A 57 3.27 -5.94 -15.30
CA ASN A 57 3.08 -6.31 -16.69
C ASN A 57 1.75 -5.73 -17.20
N ASP A 58 1.36 -6.04 -18.43
CA ASP A 58 0.12 -5.50 -19.04
C ASP A 58 -1.16 -5.94 -18.34
N ARG A 59 -1.10 -6.95 -17.47
CA ARG A 59 -2.28 -7.52 -16.79
C ARG A 59 -2.33 -7.24 -15.30
N ARG A 60 -1.21 -6.84 -14.68
CA ARG A 60 -1.06 -6.73 -13.22
C ARG A 60 -0.34 -5.46 -12.83
N TRP A 61 -0.97 -4.73 -11.92
CA TRP A 61 -0.36 -3.69 -11.11
C TRP A 61 -0.21 -4.20 -9.69
N GLU A 62 0.81 -3.71 -9.00
CA GLU A 62 0.99 -3.92 -7.58
C GLU A 62 0.91 -2.58 -6.85
N LEU A 63 0.30 -2.60 -5.67
CA LEU A 63 0.21 -1.50 -4.75
C LEU A 63 0.96 -1.86 -3.48
N ASP A 64 2.03 -1.13 -3.22
CA ASP A 64 2.86 -1.28 -2.03
C ASP A 64 2.55 -0.12 -1.08
N CYS A 65 2.10 -0.42 0.14
CA CYS A 65 1.87 0.56 1.20
C CYS A 65 2.78 0.24 2.40
N THR A 66 3.48 1.22 2.95
CA THR A 66 4.40 1.02 4.08
C THR A 66 4.05 1.90 5.28
N HIS A 67 4.10 1.31 6.47
CA HIS A 67 4.04 2.02 7.74
C HIS A 67 5.41 1.91 8.43
N GLN A 68 6.29 2.87 8.13
CA GLN A 68 7.70 2.85 8.54
C GLN A 68 7.89 2.68 10.05
N ALA A 69 7.14 3.41 10.87
CA ALA A 69 7.29 3.39 12.33
C ALA A 69 6.91 2.03 12.97
N ARG A 70 6.13 1.18 12.28
CA ARG A 70 5.76 -0.16 12.76
C ARG A 70 6.44 -1.28 11.97
N GLY A 71 7.28 -0.95 10.99
CA GLY A 71 7.92 -1.94 10.11
C GLY A 71 6.92 -2.81 9.35
N LYS A 72 5.74 -2.27 8.99
CA LYS A 72 4.69 -2.99 8.27
C LYS A 72 4.71 -2.63 6.79
N THR A 73 4.51 -3.63 5.94
CA THR A 73 4.44 -3.47 4.49
C THR A 73 3.24 -4.24 3.97
N PHE A 74 2.29 -3.57 3.35
CA PHE A 74 1.08 -4.16 2.79
C PHE A 74 1.20 -4.20 1.28
N GLN A 75 1.18 -5.39 0.70
CA GLN A 75 1.32 -5.58 -0.74
C GLN A 75 0.04 -6.15 -1.33
N PHE A 76 -0.48 -5.48 -2.36
CA PHE A 76 -1.70 -5.89 -3.04
C PHE A 76 -1.48 -5.97 -4.55
N ALA A 77 -2.03 -6.97 -5.21
CA ALA A 77 -2.26 -6.89 -6.64
C ALA A 77 -3.54 -6.09 -6.88
N VAL A 78 -3.51 -5.19 -7.86
CA VAL A 78 -4.63 -4.33 -8.23
C VAL A 78 -5.10 -4.69 -9.62
N TYR A 79 -6.39 -4.95 -9.72
CA TYR A 79 -7.08 -5.28 -10.96
C TYR A 79 -8.28 -4.36 -11.14
N PRO A 80 -8.73 -4.16 -12.39
CA PRO A 80 -10.00 -3.48 -12.63
C PRO A 80 -11.16 -4.37 -12.13
N SER A 81 -12.27 -3.73 -11.78
CA SER A 81 -13.41 -4.34 -11.08
C SER A 81 -13.98 -5.59 -11.77
N GLU A 82 -13.93 -5.63 -13.10
CA GLU A 82 -14.53 -6.66 -13.95
C GLU A 82 -13.77 -7.99 -13.87
N LYS A 83 -12.55 -7.98 -13.29
CA LYS A 83 -11.77 -9.21 -13.04
C LYS A 83 -12.10 -9.86 -11.70
N ALA A 84 -12.90 -9.22 -10.85
CA ALA A 84 -13.29 -9.81 -9.58
C ALA A 84 -14.15 -11.06 -9.82
N PRO A 85 -13.96 -12.15 -9.05
CA PRO A 85 -14.82 -13.33 -9.12
C PRO A 85 -16.20 -13.11 -8.44
N TYR A 86 -16.48 -11.90 -7.97
CA TYR A 86 -17.70 -11.48 -7.28
C TYR A 86 -18.01 -10.02 -7.60
N GLY A 87 -19.24 -9.58 -7.31
CA GLY A 87 -19.64 -8.19 -7.51
C GLY A 87 -18.91 -7.24 -6.57
N VAL A 88 -18.11 -6.32 -7.13
CA VAL A 88 -17.44 -5.24 -6.38
C VAL A 88 -18.07 -3.89 -6.75
N ALA A 89 -18.33 -3.05 -5.76
CA ALA A 89 -18.94 -1.73 -5.97
C ALA A 89 -17.93 -0.64 -6.40
N ARG A 90 -16.63 -0.96 -6.41
CA ARG A 90 -15.54 -0.02 -6.73
C ARG A 90 -15.00 -0.30 -8.12
N SER A 91 -14.25 0.66 -8.65
CA SER A 91 -13.53 0.53 -9.93
C SER A 91 -12.39 -0.49 -9.91
N PHE A 92 -12.02 -1.02 -8.75
CA PHE A 92 -10.88 -1.93 -8.58
C PHE A 92 -11.22 -3.14 -7.70
N TYR A 93 -10.41 -4.18 -7.87
CA TYR A 93 -10.37 -5.42 -7.11
C TYR A 93 -8.94 -5.65 -6.59
N LEU A 94 -8.82 -6.22 -5.38
CA LEU A 94 -7.56 -6.39 -4.67
C LEU A 94 -7.32 -7.83 -4.28
N GLU A 95 -6.08 -8.26 -4.42
CA GLU A 95 -5.57 -9.54 -3.89
C GLU A 95 -4.40 -9.27 -2.95
N ALA A 96 -4.41 -9.88 -1.77
CA ALA A 96 -3.34 -9.71 -0.79
C ALA A 96 -2.12 -10.58 -1.15
N LEU A 97 -0.96 -9.96 -1.34
CA LEU A 97 0.26 -10.64 -1.78
C LEU A 97 1.19 -11.05 -0.64
N ASN A 98 0.99 -10.54 0.57
CA ASN A 98 1.80 -10.86 1.74
C ASN A 98 0.96 -10.95 3.02
N ASP A 99 1.56 -11.45 4.10
CA ASP A 99 0.86 -11.73 5.36
C ASP A 99 0.31 -10.46 6.04
N ASP A 100 1.03 -9.35 5.96
CA ASP A 100 0.56 -8.06 6.47
C ASP A 100 -0.70 -7.59 5.71
N ALA A 101 -0.73 -7.75 4.37
CA ALA A 101 -1.91 -7.45 3.57
C ALA A 101 -3.08 -8.39 3.91
N LYS A 102 -2.82 -9.70 4.06
CA LYS A 102 -3.82 -10.69 4.46
C LYS A 102 -4.41 -10.36 5.84
N GLN A 103 -3.56 -10.02 6.80
CA GLN A 103 -3.98 -9.61 8.13
C GLN A 103 -4.79 -8.30 8.09
N SER A 104 -4.37 -7.34 7.26
CA SER A 104 -5.07 -6.05 7.14
C SER A 104 -6.48 -6.21 6.57
N ALA A 105 -6.72 -7.19 5.69
CA ALA A 105 -8.03 -7.41 5.07
C ALA A 105 -9.15 -7.67 6.08
N GLU A 106 -8.82 -8.22 7.24
CA GLU A 106 -9.77 -8.54 8.31
C GLU A 106 -9.93 -7.41 9.34
N GLN A 107 -9.32 -6.25 9.13
CA GLN A 107 -9.27 -5.17 10.11
C GLN A 107 -9.99 -3.91 9.66
N GLY A 108 -10.64 -3.25 10.63
CA GLY A 108 -11.24 -1.93 10.49
C GLY A 108 -11.95 -1.68 9.15
N LEU A 109 -11.55 -0.61 8.47
CA LEU A 109 -12.15 -0.21 7.20
C LEU A 109 -11.73 -1.09 6.02
N MET A 110 -10.60 -1.77 6.13
CA MET A 110 -10.09 -2.68 5.09
C MET A 110 -11.04 -3.86 4.84
N ARG A 111 -11.83 -4.27 5.84
CA ARG A 111 -12.89 -5.30 5.67
C ARG A 111 -13.90 -4.97 4.59
N TYR A 112 -14.20 -3.69 4.41
CA TYR A 112 -15.10 -3.27 3.34
C TYR A 112 -14.47 -3.48 1.98
N LEU A 113 -13.13 -3.53 1.88
CA LEU A 113 -12.44 -3.64 0.61
C LEU A 113 -12.70 -4.96 -0.13
N GLN A 114 -13.20 -5.99 0.58
CA GLN A 114 -13.39 -7.33 0.03
C GLN A 114 -12.09 -7.80 -0.66
N ILE A 115 -10.97 -7.73 0.06
CA ILE A 115 -9.67 -8.14 -0.46
C ILE A 115 -9.65 -9.66 -0.50
N ASN A 116 -9.25 -10.25 -1.63
CA ASN A 116 -9.05 -11.69 -1.70
C ASN A 116 -7.75 -12.07 -1.01
N THR A 117 -7.83 -12.84 0.07
CA THR A 117 -6.69 -13.29 0.88
C THR A 117 -6.22 -14.71 0.54
N HIS A 118 -6.92 -15.38 -0.37
CA HIS A 118 -6.61 -16.74 -0.85
C HIS A 118 -5.87 -16.76 -2.18
N ALA A 119 -5.72 -15.61 -2.83
CA ALA A 119 -4.91 -15.45 -4.03
C ALA A 119 -3.43 -15.26 -3.64
N GLY A 120 -2.67 -16.35 -3.62
CA GLY A 120 -1.24 -16.35 -3.30
C GLY A 120 -0.73 -17.69 -2.82
#